data_AF-A0A1J4KFW9-F1
#
_entry.id   AF-A0A1J4KFW9-F1
#
_cell.length_a   1.000
_cell.length_b   1.000
_cell.length_c   1.000
_cell.angle_alpha   90.00
_cell.angle_beta   90.00
_cell.angle_gamma   90.00
#
_symmetry.space_group_name_H-M   'P 1'
#
loop_
_entity.id
_entity.type
_entity.pdbx_description
1 polymer ?
#
loop_
_entity_poly.entity_id
_entity_poly.type
_entity_poly.pdbx_seq_one_letter_code
_entity_poly.pdbx_strand_id
1 'polypeptide(L)'
;MNEMQDLEEQLENAIEQCDFTLASQIKEKILELQQNSQDNTIQMYIDSFSELAKNCKDDLEEEINNLDESISNQEMLIRRKVSNIFHELQVKHVEALIEVEKDNLLKYAKEKLRPVPEATELREQAKLAGFNKKFEQATKLKEKAEKVENKEMSKREEIIKNEYFSRRKLVLTKQKEEIKNLTNQLNDSIYNLSKRKEFELEKIYQRYRKGLGDAYENTRTFIATIPEAKLRQVCIKECSYIYKETVKEAFPQDAFKSPPQSGKSTPQTNKAQFASGKSTPQGKNPQTPSGRSTPSKGNKKQWQ
;
A
#
# COMPACT_ATOMS: atom_id res chain seq x y z
N MET A 1 -59.13 -28.18 14.03
CA MET A 1 -60.27 -27.69 13.23
C MET A 1 -61.62 -27.93 13.90
N ASN A 2 -61.78 -28.97 14.75
CA ASN A 2 -63.08 -29.22 15.43
C ASN A 2 -63.36 -28.31 16.64
N GLU A 3 -62.34 -27.90 17.41
CA GLU A 3 -62.58 -27.24 18.71
C GLU A 3 -63.26 -25.86 18.63
N MET A 4 -63.04 -25.08 17.56
CA MET A 4 -63.69 -23.76 17.40
C MET A 4 -65.13 -23.89 16.91
N GLN A 5 -65.40 -24.84 16.00
CA GLN A 5 -66.76 -25.16 15.56
C GLN A 5 -67.58 -25.79 16.70
N ASP A 6 -66.96 -26.66 17.50
CA ASP A 6 -67.59 -27.27 18.67
C ASP A 6 -67.95 -26.20 19.73
N LEU A 7 -67.13 -25.16 19.90
CA LEU A 7 -67.41 -24.04 20.80
C LEU A 7 -68.47 -23.08 20.24
N GLU A 8 -68.52 -22.86 18.92
CA GLU A 8 -69.58 -22.09 18.26
C GLU A 8 -70.94 -22.79 18.38
N GLU A 9 -71.00 -24.11 18.20
CA GLU A 9 -72.21 -24.92 18.40
C GLU A 9 -72.64 -24.96 19.87
N GLN A 10 -71.69 -25.03 20.82
CA GLN A 10 -71.98 -24.92 22.26
C GLN A 10 -72.47 -23.52 22.66
N LEU A 11 -71.98 -22.47 21.98
CA LEU A 11 -72.43 -21.10 22.19
C LEU A 11 -73.89 -20.93 21.75
N GLU A 12 -74.25 -21.45 20.56
CA GLU A 12 -75.63 -21.42 20.05
C GLU A 12 -76.58 -22.19 20.98
N ASN A 13 -76.19 -23.40 21.42
CA ASN A 13 -76.96 -24.19 22.36
C ASN A 13 -77.13 -23.51 23.74
N ALA A 14 -76.09 -22.85 24.26
CA ALA A 14 -76.16 -22.12 25.53
C ALA A 14 -77.09 -20.88 25.42
N ILE A 15 -77.11 -20.22 24.26
CA ILE A 15 -78.02 -19.10 23.97
C ILE A 15 -79.48 -19.60 23.86
N GLU A 16 -79.72 -20.73 23.18
CA GLU A 16 -81.06 -21.33 23.07
C GLU A 16 -81.62 -21.79 24.42
N GLN A 17 -80.75 -22.24 25.32
CA GLN A 17 -81.11 -22.65 26.69
C GLN A 17 -81.20 -21.47 27.69
N CYS A 18 -81.00 -20.22 27.22
CA CYS A 18 -80.97 -19.01 28.04
C CYS A 18 -79.89 -19.00 29.15
N ASP A 19 -78.83 -19.81 29.04
CA ASP A 19 -77.69 -19.78 29.96
C ASP A 19 -76.66 -18.75 29.50
N PHE A 20 -76.95 -17.48 29.78
CA PHE A 20 -76.10 -16.36 29.37
C PHE A 20 -74.74 -16.33 30.08
N THR A 21 -74.61 -17.01 31.22
CA THR A 21 -73.33 -17.04 31.97
C THR A 21 -72.37 -18.00 31.28
N LEU A 22 -72.87 -19.19 30.90
CA LEU A 22 -72.12 -20.15 30.09
C LEU A 22 -71.83 -19.59 28.68
N ALA A 23 -72.81 -18.95 28.04
CA ALA A 23 -72.60 -18.31 26.74
C ALA A 23 -71.52 -17.21 26.78
N SER A 24 -71.45 -16.41 27.84
CA SER A 24 -70.38 -15.42 28.02
C SER A 24 -69.00 -16.07 28.15
N GLN A 25 -68.89 -17.14 28.94
CA GLN A 25 -67.64 -17.88 29.13
C GLN A 25 -67.16 -18.56 27.84
N ILE A 26 -68.07 -19.17 27.07
CA ILE A 26 -67.75 -19.79 25.79
C ILE A 26 -67.32 -18.72 24.78
N LYS A 27 -68.01 -17.56 24.74
CA LYS A 27 -67.63 -16.44 23.87
C LYS A 27 -66.26 -15.86 24.21
N GLU A 28 -65.94 -15.71 25.49
CA GLU A 28 -64.60 -15.31 25.94
C GLU A 28 -63.55 -16.32 25.48
N LYS A 29 -63.82 -17.62 25.62
CA LYS A 29 -62.92 -18.69 25.18
C LYS A 29 -62.72 -18.73 23.66
N ILE A 30 -63.75 -18.45 22.87
CA ILE A 30 -63.64 -18.31 21.41
C ILE A 30 -62.76 -17.11 21.06
N LEU A 31 -62.95 -15.97 21.72
CA LEU A 31 -62.14 -14.77 21.50
C LEU A 31 -60.66 -15.00 21.86
N GLU A 32 -60.39 -15.69 22.97
CA GLU A 32 -59.02 -16.08 23.37
C GLU A 32 -58.37 -17.01 22.34
N LEU A 33 -59.09 -18.02 21.84
CA LEU A 33 -58.57 -18.93 20.82
C LEU A 33 -58.31 -18.22 19.48
N GLN A 34 -59.19 -17.29 19.09
CA GLN A 34 -59.00 -16.45 17.91
C GLN A 34 -57.77 -15.55 18.06
N GLN A 35 -57.61 -14.90 19.22
CA GLN A 35 -56.47 -14.04 19.51
C GLN A 35 -55.15 -14.84 19.54
N ASN A 36 -55.11 -16.00 20.18
CA ASN A 36 -53.94 -16.88 20.18
C ASN A 36 -53.57 -17.36 18.77
N SER A 37 -54.57 -17.67 17.92
CA SER A 37 -54.32 -18.04 16.52
C SER A 37 -53.75 -16.88 15.69
N GLN A 38 -54.24 -15.66 15.94
CA GLN A 38 -53.72 -14.44 15.32
C GLN A 38 -52.27 -14.17 15.74
N ASP A 39 -51.98 -14.25 17.04
CA ASP A 39 -50.63 -14.04 17.59
C ASP A 39 -49.64 -15.07 17.04
N ASN A 40 -50.03 -16.35 16.94
CA ASN A 40 -49.22 -17.40 16.31
C ASN A 40 -48.93 -17.10 14.84
N THR A 41 -49.92 -16.58 14.10
CA THR A 41 -49.75 -16.19 12.70
C THR A 41 -48.78 -15.02 12.56
N ILE A 42 -48.90 -14.01 13.42
CA ILE A 42 -47.95 -12.88 13.46
C ILE A 42 -46.53 -13.39 13.70
N GLN A 43 -46.36 -14.22 14.74
CA GLN A 43 -45.05 -14.72 15.13
C GLN A 43 -44.40 -15.53 14.02
N MET A 44 -45.16 -16.37 13.31
CA MET A 44 -44.66 -17.16 12.17
C MET A 44 -44.06 -16.28 11.07
N TYR A 45 -44.71 -15.17 10.69
CA TYR A 45 -44.18 -14.26 9.66
C TYR A 45 -42.95 -13.49 10.17
N ILE A 46 -42.97 -13.07 11.44
CA ILE A 46 -41.84 -12.38 12.07
C ILE A 46 -40.62 -13.28 12.12
N ASP A 47 -40.77 -14.52 12.58
CA ASP A 47 -39.69 -15.50 12.69
C ASP A 47 -39.13 -15.85 11.32
N SER A 48 -40.01 -16.09 10.33
CA SER A 48 -39.59 -16.37 8.96
C SER A 48 -38.79 -15.21 8.36
N PHE A 49 -39.22 -13.96 8.54
CA PHE A 49 -38.45 -12.81 8.07
C PHE A 49 -37.16 -12.61 8.85
N SER A 50 -37.17 -12.83 10.17
CA SER A 50 -35.99 -12.74 11.02
C SER A 50 -34.92 -13.74 10.61
N GLU A 51 -35.31 -14.98 10.27
CA GLU A 51 -34.41 -16.01 9.75
C GLU A 51 -33.82 -15.61 8.40
N LEU A 52 -34.63 -15.09 7.47
CA LEU A 52 -34.14 -14.59 6.18
C LEU A 52 -33.15 -13.43 6.36
N ALA A 53 -33.48 -12.48 7.24
CA ALA A 53 -32.61 -11.34 7.54
C ALA A 53 -31.28 -11.79 8.16
N LYS A 54 -31.32 -12.80 9.03
CA LYS A 54 -30.12 -13.42 9.61
C LYS A 54 -29.27 -14.10 8.54
N ASN A 55 -29.87 -14.92 7.67
CA ASN A 55 -29.14 -15.60 6.60
C ASN A 55 -28.47 -14.59 5.66
N CYS A 56 -29.16 -13.50 5.29
CA CYS A 56 -28.54 -12.43 4.50
C CYS A 56 -27.34 -11.77 5.21
N LYS A 57 -27.39 -11.66 6.55
CA LYS A 57 -26.28 -11.12 7.35
C LYS A 57 -25.11 -12.10 7.41
N ASP A 58 -25.40 -13.38 7.64
CA ASP A 58 -24.37 -14.43 7.68
C ASP A 58 -23.64 -14.50 6.32
N ASP A 59 -24.38 -14.43 5.20
CA ASP A 59 -23.81 -14.36 3.84
C ASP A 59 -22.91 -13.12 3.64
N LEU A 60 -23.33 -11.95 4.16
CA LEU A 60 -22.55 -10.72 4.12
C LEU A 60 -21.22 -10.88 4.87
N GLU A 61 -21.26 -11.42 6.09
CA GLU A 61 -20.08 -11.65 6.91
C GLU A 61 -19.12 -12.65 6.24
N GLU A 62 -19.65 -13.72 5.65
CA GLU A 62 -18.86 -14.67 4.87
C GLU A 62 -18.18 -14.03 3.66
N GLU A 63 -18.91 -13.25 2.85
CA GLU A 63 -18.34 -12.54 1.69
C GLU A 63 -17.24 -11.55 2.10
N ILE A 64 -17.42 -10.82 3.22
CA ILE A 64 -16.41 -9.90 3.76
C ILE A 64 -15.16 -10.66 4.21
N ASN A 65 -15.32 -11.75 4.96
CA ASN A 65 -14.20 -12.57 5.42
C ASN A 65 -13.41 -13.16 4.24
N ASN A 66 -14.11 -13.67 3.22
CA ASN A 66 -13.50 -14.19 1.99
C ASN A 66 -12.75 -13.10 1.22
N LEU A 67 -13.30 -11.88 1.15
CA LEU A 67 -12.62 -10.74 0.54
C LEU A 67 -11.35 -10.39 1.33
N ASP A 68 -11.42 -10.33 2.66
CA ASP A 68 -10.28 -10.01 3.52
C ASP A 68 -9.15 -11.04 3.39
N GLU A 69 -9.47 -12.33 3.37
CA GLU A 69 -8.48 -13.39 3.14
C GLU A 69 -7.84 -13.27 1.75
N SER A 70 -8.64 -13.04 0.71
CA SER A 70 -8.15 -12.86 -0.67
C SER A 70 -7.22 -11.64 -0.80
N ILE A 71 -7.59 -10.51 -0.19
CA ILE A 71 -6.77 -9.29 -0.18
C ILE A 71 -5.47 -9.53 0.60
N SER A 72 -5.53 -10.16 1.77
CA SER A 72 -4.35 -10.51 2.57
C SER A 72 -3.38 -11.40 1.79
N ASN A 73 -3.88 -12.42 1.11
CA ASN A 73 -3.08 -13.29 0.25
C ASN A 73 -2.43 -12.52 -0.91
N GLN A 74 -3.16 -11.61 -1.57
CA GLN A 74 -2.61 -10.77 -2.63
C GLN A 74 -1.55 -9.79 -2.10
N GLU A 75 -1.77 -9.19 -0.94
CA GLU A 75 -0.79 -8.32 -0.28
C GLU A 75 0.51 -9.08 0.01
N MET A 76 0.40 -10.30 0.56
CA MET A 76 1.55 -11.17 0.82
C MET A 76 2.35 -11.45 -0.46
N LEU A 77 1.66 -11.74 -1.58
CA LEU A 77 2.32 -11.98 -2.88
C LEU A 77 3.04 -10.73 -3.40
N ILE A 78 2.43 -9.54 -3.27
CA ILE A 78 3.07 -8.27 -3.64
C ILE A 78 4.33 -8.05 -2.80
N ARG A 79 4.23 -8.20 -1.47
CA ARG A 79 5.36 -8.02 -0.55
C ARG A 79 6.49 -9.01 -0.83
N ARG A 80 6.17 -10.29 -1.08
CA ARG A 80 7.15 -11.32 -1.44
C ARG A 80 7.87 -10.98 -2.74
N LYS A 81 7.13 -10.58 -3.78
CA LYS A 81 7.72 -10.17 -5.07
C LYS A 81 8.69 -9.00 -4.90
N VAL A 82 8.28 -7.97 -4.18
CA VAL A 82 9.13 -6.80 -3.90
C VAL A 82 10.36 -7.19 -3.07
N SER A 83 10.19 -8.06 -2.06
CA SER A 83 11.29 -8.58 -1.24
C SER A 83 12.33 -9.33 -2.06
N ASN A 84 11.89 -10.14 -3.03
CA ASN A 84 12.81 -10.86 -3.92
C ASN A 84 13.61 -9.87 -4.79
N ILE A 85 12.93 -8.89 -5.39
CA ILE A 85 13.59 -7.84 -6.19
C ILE A 85 14.57 -7.03 -5.33
N PHE A 86 14.20 -6.72 -4.09
CA PHE A 86 15.08 -6.03 -3.15
C PHE A 86 16.35 -6.84 -2.86
N HIS A 87 16.23 -8.15 -2.63
CA HIS A 87 17.38 -9.01 -2.41
C HIS A 87 18.32 -9.05 -3.62
N GLU A 88 17.77 -9.19 -4.83
CA GLU A 88 18.56 -9.14 -6.07
C GLU A 88 19.27 -7.79 -6.25
N LEU A 89 18.59 -6.69 -5.93
CA LEU A 89 19.18 -5.35 -5.96
C LEU A 89 20.32 -5.23 -4.94
N GLN A 90 20.14 -5.75 -3.73
CA GLN A 90 21.16 -5.71 -2.69
C GLN A 90 22.45 -6.41 -3.14
N VAL A 91 22.33 -7.59 -3.76
CA VAL A 91 23.49 -8.32 -4.31
C VAL A 91 24.20 -7.47 -5.37
N LYS A 92 23.45 -6.95 -6.35
CA LYS A 92 24.00 -6.08 -7.41
C LYS A 92 24.64 -4.81 -6.86
N HIS A 93 24.06 -4.23 -5.81
CA HIS A 93 24.58 -3.02 -5.16
C HIS A 93 25.92 -3.28 -4.49
N VAL A 94 26.04 -4.40 -3.80
CA VAL A 94 27.30 -4.82 -3.16
C VAL A 94 28.36 -5.10 -4.22
N GLU A 95 28.02 -5.83 -5.28
CA GLU A 95 28.94 -6.12 -6.40
C GLU A 95 29.47 -4.84 -7.05
N ALA A 96 28.60 -3.88 -7.35
CA ALA A 96 29.00 -2.61 -7.94
C ALA A 96 29.95 -1.80 -7.04
N LEU A 97 29.76 -1.84 -5.71
CA LEU A 97 30.69 -1.20 -4.77
C LEU A 97 32.03 -1.93 -4.72
N ILE A 98 32.02 -3.27 -4.72
CA ILE A 98 33.24 -4.08 -4.77
C ILE A 98 34.05 -3.78 -6.03
N GLU A 99 33.41 -3.61 -7.18
CA GLU A 99 34.08 -3.24 -8.44
C GLU A 99 34.77 -1.87 -8.32
N VAL A 100 34.09 -0.86 -7.75
CA VAL A 100 34.70 0.46 -7.51
C VAL A 100 35.91 0.36 -6.58
N GLU A 101 35.85 -0.46 -5.53
CA GLU A 101 36.98 -0.70 -4.63
C GLU A 101 38.15 -1.39 -5.34
N LYS A 102 37.87 -2.47 -6.09
CA LYS A 102 38.89 -3.21 -6.86
C LYS A 102 39.60 -2.31 -7.85
N ASP A 103 38.85 -1.50 -8.62
CA ASP A 103 39.39 -0.55 -9.57
C ASP A 103 40.30 0.49 -8.90
N ASN A 104 39.87 1.02 -7.74
CA ASN A 104 40.65 1.99 -6.99
C ASN A 104 41.96 1.39 -6.46
N LEU A 105 41.90 0.20 -5.87
CA LEU A 105 43.09 -0.50 -5.38
C LEU A 105 44.07 -0.81 -6.52
N LEU A 106 43.58 -1.24 -7.68
CA LEU A 106 44.41 -1.51 -8.85
C LEU A 106 45.07 -0.22 -9.37
N LYS A 107 44.32 0.88 -9.48
CA LYS A 107 44.87 2.19 -9.88
C LYS A 107 45.93 2.67 -8.90
N TYR A 108 45.66 2.59 -7.60
CA TYR A 108 46.59 2.96 -6.55
C TYR A 108 47.89 2.14 -6.63
N ALA A 109 47.78 0.82 -6.76
CA ALA A 109 48.94 -0.06 -6.90
C ALA A 109 49.78 0.27 -8.16
N LYS A 110 49.13 0.52 -9.29
CA LYS A 110 49.80 0.93 -10.54
C LYS A 110 50.55 2.25 -10.38
N GLU A 111 49.90 3.26 -9.81
CA GLU A 111 50.49 4.58 -9.63
C GLU A 111 51.61 4.60 -8.59
N LYS A 112 51.53 3.73 -7.57
CA LYS A 112 52.58 3.54 -6.57
C LYS A 112 53.85 2.91 -7.13
N LEU A 113 53.71 2.02 -8.11
CA LEU A 113 54.85 1.37 -8.77
C LEU A 113 55.39 2.20 -9.94
N ARG A 114 54.67 3.22 -10.41
CA ARG A 114 55.08 4.05 -11.54
C ARG A 114 56.23 4.98 -11.14
N PRO A 115 57.42 4.89 -11.78
CA PRO A 115 58.56 5.74 -11.42
C PRO A 115 58.24 7.22 -11.64
N VAL A 116 58.92 8.08 -10.88
CA VAL A 116 58.91 9.53 -11.08
C VAL A 116 60.18 9.89 -11.86
N PRO A 117 60.08 10.26 -13.16
CA PRO A 117 61.26 10.47 -14.01
C PRO A 117 62.22 11.51 -13.42
N GLU A 118 61.72 12.66 -12.98
CA GLU A 118 62.53 13.73 -12.39
C GLU A 118 63.31 13.26 -11.13
N ALA A 119 62.67 12.47 -10.26
CA ALA A 119 63.35 11.90 -9.10
C ALA A 119 64.39 10.83 -9.48
N THR A 120 64.14 10.09 -10.56
CA THR A 120 65.06 9.07 -11.09
C THR A 120 66.31 9.74 -11.66
N GLU A 121 66.15 10.80 -12.46
CA GLU A 121 67.24 11.61 -13.01
C GLU A 121 68.08 12.26 -11.89
N LEU A 122 67.43 12.85 -10.87
CA LEU A 122 68.13 13.44 -9.73
C LEU A 122 68.94 12.40 -8.92
N ARG A 123 68.42 11.17 -8.80
CA ARG A 123 69.15 10.05 -8.17
C ARG A 123 70.37 9.63 -8.99
N GLU A 124 70.27 9.61 -10.31
CA GLU A 124 71.41 9.33 -11.20
C GLU A 124 72.47 10.43 -11.10
N GLN A 125 72.06 11.70 -11.10
CA GLN A 125 72.97 12.84 -10.88
C GLN A 125 73.63 12.78 -9.50
N ALA A 126 72.89 12.41 -8.45
CA ALA A 126 73.44 12.21 -7.11
C ALA A 126 74.51 11.11 -7.08
N LYS A 127 74.27 9.98 -7.76
CA LYS A 127 75.25 8.89 -7.91
C LYS A 127 76.51 9.39 -8.61
N LEU A 128 76.37 10.11 -9.73
CA LEU A 128 77.50 10.69 -10.47
C LEU A 128 78.31 11.69 -9.61
N ALA A 129 77.65 12.55 -8.83
CA ALA A 129 78.33 13.46 -7.91
C ALA A 129 79.09 12.70 -6.81
N GLY A 130 78.52 11.60 -6.31
CA GLY A 130 79.16 10.70 -5.35
C GLY A 130 80.42 10.03 -5.91
N PHE A 131 80.37 9.51 -7.14
CA PHE A 131 81.54 8.96 -7.83
C PHE A 131 82.67 9.98 -8.00
N ASN A 132 82.31 11.24 -8.24
CA ASN A 132 83.24 12.37 -8.34
C ASN A 132 83.73 12.91 -6.98
N LYS A 133 83.46 12.21 -5.86
CA LYS A 133 83.82 12.60 -4.49
C LYS A 133 83.20 13.93 -4.03
N LYS A 134 82.14 14.41 -4.69
CA LYS A 134 81.39 15.63 -4.33
C LYS A 134 80.20 15.27 -3.42
N PHE A 135 80.51 14.80 -2.21
CA PHE A 135 79.50 14.20 -1.31
C PHE A 135 78.40 15.18 -0.89
N GLU A 136 78.73 16.44 -0.59
CA GLU A 136 77.71 17.43 -0.18
C GLU A 136 76.70 17.70 -1.30
N GLN A 137 77.17 17.78 -2.55
CA GLN A 137 76.30 17.93 -3.72
C GLN A 137 75.43 16.68 -3.92
N ALA A 138 76.00 15.49 -3.75
CA ALA A 138 75.26 14.23 -3.83
C ALA A 138 74.12 14.16 -2.79
N THR A 139 74.39 14.59 -1.55
CA THR A 139 73.38 14.66 -0.48
C THR A 139 72.24 15.62 -0.85
N LYS A 140 72.57 16.83 -1.31
CA LYS A 140 71.55 17.82 -1.73
C LYS A 140 70.69 17.30 -2.90
N LEU A 141 71.29 16.61 -3.87
CA LEU A 141 70.56 16.02 -4.99
C LEU A 141 69.66 14.85 -4.55
N LYS A 142 70.13 14.01 -3.63
CA LYS A 142 69.32 12.93 -3.04
C LYS A 142 68.10 13.49 -2.30
N GLU A 143 68.30 14.47 -1.42
CA GLU A 143 67.20 15.11 -0.69
C GLU A 143 66.20 15.78 -1.64
N LYS A 144 66.69 16.41 -2.72
CA LYS A 144 65.83 16.99 -3.75
C LYS A 144 65.03 15.91 -4.48
N ALA A 145 65.64 14.78 -4.81
CA ALA A 145 64.94 13.65 -5.44
C ALA A 145 63.81 13.11 -4.54
N GLU A 146 64.08 12.94 -3.25
CA GLU A 146 63.08 12.49 -2.27
C GLU A 146 61.91 13.48 -2.14
N LYS A 147 62.20 14.79 -2.10
CA LYS A 147 61.17 15.83 -2.07
C LYS A 147 60.28 15.83 -3.32
N VAL A 148 60.89 15.67 -4.50
CA VAL A 148 60.17 15.60 -5.78
C VAL A 148 59.28 14.36 -5.82
N GLU A 149 59.83 13.20 -5.46
CA GLU A 149 59.09 11.94 -5.44
C GLU A 149 57.90 11.99 -4.48
N ASN A 150 58.12 12.44 -3.23
CA ASN A 150 57.05 12.57 -2.25
C ASN A 150 55.94 13.52 -2.72
N LYS A 151 56.31 14.68 -3.28
CA LYS A 151 55.33 15.66 -3.79
C LYS A 151 54.49 15.09 -4.93
N GLU A 152 55.13 14.39 -5.86
CA GLU A 152 54.45 13.80 -7.01
C GLU A 152 53.57 12.61 -6.59
N MET A 153 54.06 11.77 -5.68
CA MET A 153 53.28 10.69 -5.09
C MET A 153 52.02 11.21 -4.38
N SER A 154 52.14 12.23 -3.53
CA SER A 154 50.97 12.82 -2.86
C SER A 154 49.93 13.35 -3.85
N LYS A 155 50.35 13.98 -4.96
CA LYS A 155 49.42 14.43 -6.00
C LYS A 155 48.69 13.28 -6.67
N ARG A 156 49.41 12.21 -7.03
CA ARG A 156 48.81 11.01 -7.64
C ARG A 156 47.80 10.38 -6.70
N GLU A 157 48.14 10.25 -5.42
CA GLU A 157 47.23 9.72 -4.40
C GLU A 157 45.96 10.57 -4.26
N GLU A 158 46.09 11.90 -4.26
CA GLU A 158 44.95 12.82 -4.19
C GLU A 158 44.02 12.69 -5.40
N ILE A 159 44.58 12.61 -6.61
CA ILE A 159 43.81 12.41 -7.86
C ILE A 159 43.01 11.11 -7.79
N ILE A 160 43.67 10.00 -7.45
CA ILE A 160 43.03 8.68 -7.33
C ILE A 160 41.91 8.72 -6.30
N LYS A 161 42.16 9.32 -5.14
CA LYS A 161 41.19 9.46 -4.06
C LYS A 161 39.96 10.27 -4.49
N ASN A 162 40.17 11.38 -5.20
CA ASN A 162 39.08 12.21 -5.71
C ASN A 162 38.24 11.50 -6.78
N GLU A 163 38.87 10.76 -7.69
CA GLU A 163 38.17 9.92 -8.67
C GLU A 163 37.34 8.82 -7.99
N TYR A 164 37.93 8.14 -7.00
CA TYR A 164 37.26 7.10 -6.23
C TYR A 164 36.01 7.62 -5.52
N PHE A 165 36.11 8.73 -4.79
CA PHE A 165 34.95 9.29 -4.09
C PHE A 165 33.85 9.74 -5.05
N SER A 166 34.23 10.29 -6.21
CA SER A 166 33.29 10.73 -7.23
C SER A 166 32.52 9.55 -7.84
N ARG A 167 33.22 8.45 -8.18
CA ARG A 167 32.61 7.20 -8.67
C ARG A 167 31.72 6.55 -7.60
N ARG A 168 32.23 6.43 -6.37
CA ARG A 168 31.48 5.87 -5.25
C ARG A 168 30.20 6.66 -4.97
N LYS A 169 30.27 7.99 -4.98
CA LYS A 169 29.10 8.86 -4.82
C LYS A 169 28.05 8.62 -5.92
N LEU A 170 28.49 8.51 -7.18
CA LEU A 170 27.58 8.22 -8.30
C LEU A 170 26.86 6.88 -8.12
N VAL A 171 27.59 5.83 -7.75
CA VAL A 171 27.01 4.50 -7.47
C VAL A 171 25.99 4.58 -6.34
N LEU A 172 26.34 5.22 -5.21
CA LEU A 172 25.43 5.38 -4.07
C LEU A 172 24.16 6.19 -4.44
N THR A 173 24.28 7.23 -5.27
CA THR A 173 23.13 7.98 -5.76
C THR A 173 22.21 7.10 -6.59
N LYS A 174 22.76 6.30 -7.51
CA LYS A 174 21.99 5.35 -8.32
C LYS A 174 21.28 4.31 -7.45
N GLN A 175 21.99 3.72 -6.49
CA GLN A 175 21.42 2.74 -5.55
C GLN A 175 20.25 3.32 -4.74
N LYS A 176 20.40 4.56 -4.26
CA LYS A 176 19.33 5.28 -3.55
C LYS A 176 18.10 5.48 -4.42
N GLU A 177 18.29 5.81 -5.70
CA GLU A 177 17.20 6.03 -6.64
C GLU A 177 16.47 4.73 -6.99
N GLU A 178 17.20 3.64 -7.18
CA GLU A 178 16.63 2.30 -7.40
C GLU A 178 15.79 1.83 -6.19
N ILE A 179 16.29 2.03 -4.96
CA ILE A 179 15.51 1.73 -3.73
C ILE A 179 14.26 2.59 -3.67
N LYS A 180 14.36 3.90 -3.95
CA LYS A 180 13.21 4.81 -3.97
C LYS A 180 12.16 4.35 -4.98
N ASN A 181 12.59 3.95 -6.17
CA ASN A 181 11.69 3.45 -7.21
C ASN A 181 10.99 2.16 -6.77
N LEU A 182 11.70 1.23 -6.14
CA LEU A 182 11.10 0.00 -5.61
C LEU A 182 10.08 0.28 -4.50
N THR A 183 10.39 1.21 -3.59
CA THR A 183 9.46 1.66 -2.55
C THR A 183 8.19 2.26 -3.14
N ASN A 184 8.32 3.10 -4.17
CA ASN A 184 7.17 3.66 -4.87
C ASN A 184 6.32 2.57 -5.52
N GLN A 185 6.94 1.60 -6.21
CA GLN A 185 6.22 0.47 -6.81
C GLN A 185 5.44 -0.35 -5.79
N LEU A 186 6.03 -0.60 -4.60
CA LEU A 186 5.33 -1.26 -3.50
C LEU A 186 4.12 -0.44 -3.04
N ASN A 187 4.32 0.84 -2.75
CA ASN A 187 3.25 1.72 -2.28
C ASN A 187 2.11 1.83 -3.29
N ASP A 188 2.41 1.97 -4.58
CA ASP A 188 1.42 2.02 -5.64
C ASP A 188 0.63 0.70 -5.74
N SER A 189 1.32 -0.44 -5.61
CA SER A 189 0.68 -1.76 -5.63
C SER A 189 -0.26 -1.97 -4.44
N ILE A 190 0.17 -1.57 -3.24
CA ILE A 190 -0.65 -1.64 -2.01
C ILE A 190 -1.84 -0.66 -2.10
N TYR A 191 -1.61 0.55 -2.60
CA TYR A 191 -2.67 1.53 -2.81
C TYR A 191 -3.75 1.00 -3.76
N ASN A 192 -3.35 0.43 -4.91
CA ASN A 192 -4.27 -0.16 -5.88
C ASN A 192 -5.03 -1.35 -5.29
N LEU A 193 -4.38 -2.18 -4.46
CA LEU A 193 -5.03 -3.29 -3.77
C LEU A 193 -6.08 -2.78 -2.76
N SER A 194 -5.76 -1.73 -1.99
CA SER A 194 -6.71 -1.08 -1.08
C SER A 194 -7.92 -0.51 -1.83
N LYS A 195 -7.69 0.15 -2.97
CA LYS A 195 -8.78 0.67 -3.81
C LYS A 195 -9.67 -0.44 -4.35
N ARG A 196 -9.08 -1.57 -4.74
CA ARG A 196 -9.83 -2.75 -5.16
C ARG A 196 -10.66 -3.32 -4.01
N LYS A 197 -10.11 -3.40 -2.79
CA LYS A 197 -10.83 -3.84 -1.60
C LYS A 197 -12.05 -2.95 -1.36
N GLU A 198 -11.87 -1.63 -1.32
CA GLU A 198 -12.97 -0.67 -1.15
C GLU A 198 -14.08 -0.86 -2.19
N PHE A 199 -13.70 -1.05 -3.46
CA PHE A 199 -14.66 -1.24 -4.55
C PHE A 199 -15.43 -2.56 -4.45
N GLU A 200 -14.76 -3.67 -4.13
CA GLU A 200 -15.44 -4.96 -3.96
C GLU A 200 -16.32 -4.98 -2.70
N LEU A 201 -15.87 -4.33 -1.62
CA LEU A 201 -16.66 -4.17 -0.40
C LEU A 201 -17.97 -3.41 -0.67
N GLU A 202 -17.90 -2.32 -1.44
CA GLU A 202 -19.09 -1.58 -1.87
C GLU A 202 -20.07 -2.46 -2.66
N LYS A 203 -19.57 -3.34 -3.54
CA LYS A 203 -20.43 -4.29 -4.27
C LYS A 203 -21.09 -5.31 -3.35
N ILE A 204 -20.34 -5.87 -2.39
CA ILE A 204 -20.86 -6.81 -1.39
C ILE A 204 -22.01 -6.14 -0.64
N TYR A 205 -21.79 -4.92 -0.16
CA TYR A 205 -22.82 -4.14 0.52
C TYR A 205 -24.06 -3.84 -0.34
N GLN A 206 -23.88 -3.52 -1.62
CA GLN A 206 -25.00 -3.32 -2.55
C GLN A 206 -25.80 -4.60 -2.76
N ARG A 207 -25.13 -5.76 -2.89
CA ARG A 207 -25.80 -7.07 -2.99
C ARG A 207 -26.59 -7.37 -1.72
N TYR A 208 -26.01 -7.17 -0.55
CA TYR A 208 -26.68 -7.36 0.73
C TYR A 208 -27.93 -6.46 0.86
N ARG A 209 -27.81 -5.15 0.59
CA ARG A 209 -28.96 -4.24 0.63
C ARG A 209 -30.08 -4.69 -0.31
N LYS A 210 -29.72 -5.13 -1.51
CA LYS A 210 -30.69 -5.62 -2.49
C LYS A 210 -31.35 -6.91 -2.00
N GLY A 211 -30.57 -7.91 -1.57
CA GLY A 211 -31.07 -9.19 -1.10
C GLY A 211 -32.02 -9.05 0.10
N LEU A 212 -31.63 -8.24 1.08
CA LEU A 212 -32.48 -7.96 2.24
C LEU A 212 -33.76 -7.17 1.86
N GLY A 213 -33.65 -6.23 0.92
CA GLY A 213 -34.79 -5.49 0.39
C GLY A 213 -35.77 -6.39 -0.36
N ASP A 214 -35.27 -7.28 -1.21
CA ASP A 214 -36.07 -8.26 -1.96
C ASP A 214 -36.75 -9.24 -0.99
N ALA A 215 -36.06 -9.71 0.05
CA ALA A 215 -36.62 -10.56 1.09
C ALA A 215 -37.76 -9.87 1.87
N TYR A 216 -37.58 -8.59 2.19
CA TYR A 216 -38.61 -7.79 2.86
C TYR A 216 -39.85 -7.58 1.99
N GLU A 217 -39.69 -7.20 0.72
CA GLU A 217 -40.83 -7.00 -0.19
C GLU A 217 -41.57 -8.31 -0.50
N ASN A 218 -40.85 -9.44 -0.60
CA ASN A 218 -41.46 -10.76 -0.72
C ASN A 218 -42.32 -11.09 0.51
N THR A 219 -41.75 -10.93 1.71
CA THR A 219 -42.47 -11.15 2.98
C THR A 219 -43.70 -10.24 3.07
N ARG A 220 -43.56 -8.97 2.71
CA ARG A 220 -44.65 -8.00 2.68
C ARG A 220 -45.77 -8.43 1.71
N THR A 221 -45.40 -8.97 0.55
CA THR A 221 -46.36 -9.51 -0.43
C THR A 221 -47.12 -10.71 0.14
N PHE A 222 -46.46 -11.61 0.86
CA PHE A 222 -47.13 -12.70 1.56
C PHE A 222 -48.06 -12.20 2.67
N ILE A 223 -47.62 -11.26 3.50
CA ILE A 223 -48.45 -10.63 4.53
C ILE A 223 -49.70 -9.97 3.91
N ALA A 224 -49.59 -9.39 2.71
CA ALA A 224 -50.73 -8.78 2.02
C ALA A 224 -51.88 -9.77 1.71
N THR A 225 -51.60 -11.07 1.66
CA THR A 225 -52.61 -12.12 1.43
C THR A 225 -53.45 -12.46 2.67
N ILE A 226 -53.02 -12.05 3.87
CA ILE A 226 -53.77 -12.27 5.11
C ILE A 226 -55.09 -11.50 5.03
N PRO A 227 -56.27 -12.12 5.30
CA PRO A 227 -57.57 -11.44 5.18
C PRO A 227 -57.76 -10.30 6.17
N GLU A 228 -57.23 -10.42 7.38
CA GLU A 228 -57.46 -9.50 8.49
C GLU A 228 -56.53 -8.27 8.46
N ALA A 229 -57.12 -7.07 8.36
CA ALA A 229 -56.39 -5.83 8.19
C ALA A 229 -55.52 -5.44 9.40
N LYS A 230 -55.99 -5.70 10.62
CA LYS A 230 -55.24 -5.41 11.85
C LYS A 230 -53.98 -6.29 11.93
N LEU A 231 -54.12 -7.58 11.65
CA LEU A 231 -53.03 -8.55 11.62
C LEU A 231 -51.94 -8.15 10.61
N ARG A 232 -52.36 -7.79 9.39
CA ARG A 232 -51.45 -7.29 8.35
C ARG A 232 -50.61 -6.11 8.82
N GLN A 233 -51.24 -5.12 9.46
CA GLN A 233 -50.53 -3.93 9.90
C GLN A 233 -49.50 -4.23 10.97
N VAL A 234 -49.80 -5.14 11.92
CA VAL A 234 -48.86 -5.56 12.95
C VAL A 234 -47.67 -6.27 12.32
N CYS A 235 -47.89 -7.29 11.47
CA CYS A 235 -46.80 -8.02 10.81
C CYS A 235 -45.89 -7.10 9.98
N ILE A 236 -46.47 -6.19 9.19
CA ILE A 236 -45.68 -5.23 8.37
C ILE A 236 -44.84 -4.32 9.27
N LYS A 237 -45.42 -3.83 10.38
CA LYS A 237 -44.71 -2.93 11.28
C LYS A 237 -43.51 -3.62 11.94
N GLU A 238 -43.69 -4.84 12.45
CA GLU A 238 -42.61 -5.59 13.10
C GLU A 238 -41.53 -6.02 12.10
N CYS A 239 -41.90 -6.53 10.92
CA CYS A 239 -40.94 -6.84 9.86
C CYS A 239 -40.19 -5.57 9.40
N SER A 240 -40.88 -4.43 9.31
CA SER A 240 -40.25 -3.14 8.96
C SER A 240 -39.25 -2.68 10.02
N TYR A 241 -39.54 -2.94 11.29
CA TYR A 241 -38.63 -2.64 12.39
C TYR A 241 -37.36 -3.50 12.28
N ILE A 242 -37.51 -4.82 12.12
CA ILE A 242 -36.38 -5.75 11.92
C ILE A 242 -35.53 -5.29 10.73
N TYR A 243 -36.15 -5.07 9.57
CA TYR A 243 -35.45 -4.60 8.37
C TYR A 243 -34.59 -3.35 8.63
N LYS A 244 -35.17 -2.33 9.29
CA LYS A 244 -34.47 -1.09 9.59
C LYS A 244 -33.30 -1.29 10.55
N GLU A 245 -33.47 -2.10 11.58
CA GLU A 245 -32.40 -2.41 12.53
C GLU A 245 -31.26 -3.19 11.86
N THR A 246 -31.58 -4.22 11.06
CA THR A 246 -30.55 -5.01 10.35
C THR A 246 -29.79 -4.19 9.31
N VAL A 247 -30.47 -3.26 8.61
CA VAL A 247 -29.80 -2.31 7.71
C VAL A 247 -28.90 -1.35 8.49
N LYS A 248 -29.39 -0.82 9.61
CA LYS A 248 -28.62 0.14 10.43
C LYS A 248 -27.37 -0.51 11.04
N GLU A 249 -27.46 -1.75 11.46
CA GLU A 249 -26.33 -2.52 12.00
C GLU A 249 -25.25 -2.74 10.95
N ALA A 250 -25.63 -3.15 9.73
CA ALA A 250 -24.70 -3.40 8.63
C ALA A 250 -24.07 -2.10 8.06
N PHE A 251 -24.72 -0.95 8.25
CA PHE A 251 -24.29 0.35 7.72
C PHE A 251 -24.27 1.44 8.79
N PRO A 252 -23.30 1.42 9.74
CA PRO A 252 -23.12 2.54 10.64
C PRO A 252 -22.81 3.78 9.79
N GLN A 253 -23.61 4.84 9.89
CA GLN A 253 -23.42 6.07 9.11
C GLN A 253 -22.04 6.73 9.32
N ASP A 254 -21.27 6.27 10.32
CA ASP A 254 -19.91 6.73 10.61
C ASP A 254 -18.79 5.87 10.00
N ALA A 255 -19.08 4.70 9.41
CA ALA A 255 -18.06 3.79 8.89
C ALA A 255 -17.38 4.25 7.59
N PHE A 256 -17.98 5.21 6.87
CA PHE A 256 -17.44 5.75 5.60
C PHE A 256 -16.68 7.08 5.76
N LYS A 257 -16.44 7.55 6.99
CA LYS A 257 -15.50 8.66 7.22
C LYS A 257 -14.08 8.13 6.96
N SER A 258 -13.58 8.40 5.76
CA SER A 258 -12.22 8.03 5.34
C SER A 258 -11.20 8.41 6.42
N PRO A 259 -10.15 7.60 6.66
CA PRO A 259 -9.08 7.98 7.57
C PRO A 259 -8.53 9.35 7.18
N PRO A 260 -8.20 10.23 8.14
CA PRO A 260 -7.49 11.47 7.84
C PRO A 260 -6.22 11.10 7.09
N GLN A 261 -6.06 11.65 5.87
CA GLN A 261 -4.88 11.46 5.05
C GLN A 261 -3.63 11.72 5.90
N SER A 262 -2.92 10.64 6.24
CA SER A 262 -1.69 10.70 7.00
C SER A 262 -0.65 11.46 6.18
N GLY A 263 -0.32 12.66 6.64
CA GLY A 263 1.01 13.27 6.54
C GLY A 263 1.65 13.31 5.16
N LYS A 264 1.43 14.41 4.44
CA LYS A 264 2.53 15.00 3.65
C LYS A 264 3.60 15.47 4.64
N SER A 265 4.54 14.60 4.94
CA SER A 265 5.79 14.96 5.61
C SER A 265 6.61 15.83 4.65
N THR A 266 6.37 17.15 4.71
CA THR A 266 7.24 18.15 4.08
C THR A 266 8.64 18.01 4.68
N PRO A 267 9.72 17.90 3.89
CA PRO A 267 11.06 17.93 4.45
C PRO A 267 11.32 19.33 5.03
N GLN A 268 11.44 19.43 6.36
CA GLN A 268 12.01 20.60 7.01
C GLN A 268 13.45 20.76 6.52
N THR A 269 13.68 21.72 5.65
CA THR A 269 15.00 22.28 5.38
C THR A 269 15.54 22.90 6.67
N ASN A 270 16.51 22.23 7.28
CA ASN A 270 17.38 22.82 8.30
C ASN A 270 18.16 23.99 7.66
N LYS A 271 17.73 25.21 7.93
CA LYS A 271 18.54 26.43 7.75
C LYS A 271 19.63 26.43 8.82
N ALA A 272 20.83 25.98 8.46
CA ALA A 272 22.03 26.34 9.18
C ALA A 272 22.34 27.82 8.91
N GLN A 273 22.29 28.63 9.97
CA GLN A 273 22.90 29.95 10.00
C GLN A 273 24.42 29.79 9.95
N PHE A 274 25.03 30.26 8.86
CA PHE A 274 26.42 30.73 8.90
C PHE A 274 26.45 32.13 8.29
N ALA A 275 26.83 33.07 9.14
CA ALA A 275 27.17 34.43 8.77
C ALA A 275 28.55 34.45 8.10
N SER A 276 28.69 35.15 6.97
CA SER A 276 29.67 36.22 6.76
C SER A 276 29.80 36.61 5.28
N GLY A 277 29.59 37.90 5.01
CA GLY A 277 30.64 38.73 4.39
C GLY A 277 30.88 38.68 2.86
N LYS A 278 30.22 39.63 2.18
CA LYS A 278 30.76 40.59 1.19
C LYS A 278 31.30 40.15 -0.19
N SER A 279 30.78 40.93 -1.16
CA SER A 279 31.40 41.53 -2.37
C SER A 279 31.50 40.74 -3.69
N THR A 280 30.60 41.11 -4.61
CA THR A 280 30.76 41.23 -6.09
C THR A 280 31.91 42.22 -6.45
N PRO A 281 32.46 42.29 -7.69
CA PRO A 281 31.69 42.52 -8.94
C PRO A 281 32.20 41.90 -10.27
N GLN A 282 31.26 41.85 -11.23
CA GLN A 282 31.34 42.05 -12.69
C GLN A 282 32.53 41.51 -13.52
N GLY A 283 32.19 40.81 -14.62
CA GLY A 283 33.12 40.57 -15.73
C GLY A 283 32.48 39.95 -16.99
N LYS A 284 31.97 40.84 -17.85
CA LYS A 284 31.71 40.78 -19.31
C LYS A 284 31.85 39.46 -20.10
N ASN A 285 30.82 39.23 -20.93
CA ASN A 285 30.76 38.48 -22.19
C ASN A 285 31.87 38.90 -23.19
N PRO A 286 32.28 38.06 -24.17
CA PRO A 286 31.56 38.03 -25.45
C PRO A 286 31.45 36.68 -26.20
N GLN A 287 30.39 36.62 -27.02
CA GLN A 287 30.18 35.99 -28.36
C GLN A 287 31.47 35.68 -29.15
N THR A 288 31.65 34.73 -30.08
CA THR A 288 30.87 33.85 -31.02
C THR A 288 31.96 33.06 -31.83
N PRO A 289 31.77 32.40 -33.00
CA PRO A 289 30.73 31.49 -33.55
C PRO A 289 31.32 30.19 -34.21
N SER A 290 30.41 29.38 -34.79
CA SER A 290 30.60 28.45 -35.94
C SER A 290 31.32 27.11 -35.68
N GLY A 291 30.96 25.96 -36.25
CA GLY A 291 29.93 25.60 -37.23
C GLY A 291 30.15 24.13 -37.67
N ARG A 292 29.15 23.56 -38.38
CA ARG A 292 29.21 22.36 -39.27
C ARG A 292 29.69 21.03 -38.64
N SER A 293 29.22 19.83 -38.95
CA SER A 293 28.40 19.28 -40.03
C SER A 293 28.15 17.80 -39.70
N THR A 294 26.92 17.32 -39.79
CA THR A 294 26.61 15.94 -40.27
C THR A 294 26.74 15.96 -41.81
N PRO A 295 26.87 14.83 -42.56
CA PRO A 295 26.38 13.47 -42.28
C PRO A 295 27.32 12.31 -42.72
N SER A 296 26.99 11.06 -42.38
CA SER A 296 27.14 9.94 -43.33
C SER A 296 26.35 8.71 -42.90
N LYS A 297 25.41 8.30 -43.77
CA LYS A 297 24.80 6.98 -43.82
C LYS A 297 25.77 6.04 -44.56
N GLY A 298 25.95 4.81 -44.08
CA GLY A 298 26.79 3.82 -44.75
C GLY A 298 26.53 2.38 -44.34
N ASN A 299 25.55 1.76 -45.00
CA ASN A 299 25.43 0.35 -45.42
C ASN A 299 25.85 -0.85 -44.53
N LYS A 300 24.84 -1.70 -44.31
CA LYS A 300 24.72 -3.12 -44.74
C LYS A 300 26.03 -3.93 -44.87
N LYS A 301 26.10 -5.02 -44.11
CA LYS A 301 26.41 -6.37 -44.65
C LYS A 301 25.77 -7.46 -43.78
N GLN A 302 24.81 -8.17 -44.37
CA GLN A 302 24.44 -9.54 -44.01
C GLN A 302 25.62 -10.46 -44.30
N TRP A 303 25.90 -11.39 -43.39
CA TRP A 303 26.41 -12.71 -43.71
C TRP A 303 25.75 -13.70 -42.73
N GLN A 304 25.25 -14.79 -43.32
CA GLN A 304 24.48 -15.91 -42.78
C GLN A 304 22.98 -15.69 -42.66
#